data_AF-A0A3M0NEP2-F1
#
_entry.id   AF-A0A3M0NEP2-F1
#
_cell.length_a   1.000
_cell.length_b   1.000
_cell.length_c   1.000
_cell.angle_alpha   90.00
_cell.angle_beta   90.00
_cell.angle_gamma   90.00
#
_symmetry.space_group_name_H-M   'P 1'
#
loop_
_entity.id
_entity.type
_entity.pdbx_description
1 polymer ?
#
loop_
_entity_poly.entity_id
_entity_poly.type
_entity_poly.pdbx_seq_one_letter_code
_entity_poly.pdbx_strand_id
1 'polypeptide(L)'
;MTNKPKSFFETWEERGAVNSKDFTSITNLIKYLHEPSKHEDLDIKKVTEELNNPASLSLIYSFMLMDPESWGNLDVSSIQKQNEDFYRKLIAIHEVVEFDKYFIDEKIDEKINKASKEKFNPFQTETEDSINAINSRLDAHNTSIKSIEKKNEHTDEKIENKIKSKVYSEFIAILGIFTAITFAIFGGMNLLSNLFQNIGSTQASLGQTLILAAIFGLIMWGITLLLFYWISTIKKDQTRTFYKNWGFWLNVVFIVLIAVILIIGIILFACQQTSVK
;
A
#
# COMPACT_ATOMS: atom_id res chain seq x y z
N MET A 1 -40.49 12.66 -20.10
CA MET A 1 -41.94 12.37 -19.97
C MET A 1 -42.32 12.67 -18.53
N THR A 2 -42.74 13.90 -18.25
CA THR A 2 -43.18 14.31 -16.92
C THR A 2 -44.60 13.80 -16.73
N ASN A 3 -44.75 12.62 -16.13
CA ASN A 3 -46.02 12.21 -15.55
C ASN A 3 -46.34 13.26 -14.48
N LYS A 4 -47.28 14.17 -14.76
CA LYS A 4 -47.89 14.99 -13.71
C LYS A 4 -48.42 13.99 -12.67
N PRO A 5 -48.09 14.14 -11.38
CA PRO A 5 -48.69 13.28 -10.36
C PRO A 5 -50.21 13.43 -10.50
N LYS A 6 -50.91 12.29 -10.65
CA LYS A 6 -52.36 12.23 -10.53
C LYS A 6 -52.76 13.01 -9.28
N SER A 7 -53.79 13.83 -9.35
CA SER A 7 -54.24 14.57 -8.17
C SER A 7 -54.57 13.58 -7.05
N PHE A 8 -54.42 14.00 -5.80
CA PHE A 8 -54.74 13.16 -4.65
C PHE A 8 -56.16 12.58 -4.76
N PHE A 9 -57.09 13.35 -5.34
CA PHE A 9 -58.46 12.95 -5.65
C PHE A 9 -58.56 11.73 -6.58
N GLU A 10 -57.79 11.70 -7.67
CA GLU A 10 -57.79 10.59 -8.64
C GLU A 10 -57.25 9.28 -8.05
N THR A 11 -56.31 9.37 -7.11
CA THR A 11 -55.67 8.19 -6.49
C THR A 11 -56.44 7.66 -5.27
N TRP A 12 -57.33 8.47 -4.69
CA TRP A 12 -58.12 8.10 -3.51
C TRP A 12 -59.44 7.39 -3.89
N GLU A 13 -60.06 7.79 -5.00
CA GLU A 13 -61.24 7.11 -5.57
C GLU A 13 -60.95 5.63 -5.88
N GLU A 14 -59.70 5.32 -6.25
CA GLU A 14 -59.21 3.96 -6.49
C GLU A 14 -59.04 3.12 -5.20
N ARG A 15 -59.04 3.72 -3.99
CA ARG A 15 -58.67 3.03 -2.73
C ARG A 15 -59.82 2.66 -1.78
N GLY A 16 -61.07 3.01 -2.11
CA GLY A 16 -62.27 2.35 -1.59
C GLY A 16 -62.42 2.19 -0.06
N ALA A 17 -62.08 3.19 0.76
CA ALA A 17 -62.08 3.04 2.23
C ALA A 17 -63.00 4.02 2.98
N VAL A 18 -64.02 3.44 3.65
CA VAL A 18 -64.72 3.89 4.88
C VAL A 18 -65.93 4.88 4.75
N ASN A 19 -67.02 4.46 5.40
CA ASN A 19 -68.37 5.05 5.65
C ASN A 19 -68.99 5.99 4.59
N SER A 20 -69.98 5.46 3.89
CA SER A 20 -70.28 5.81 2.50
C SER A 20 -71.24 6.98 2.27
N LYS A 21 -71.80 7.62 3.30
CA LYS A 21 -72.80 8.71 3.08
C LYS A 21 -72.15 10.08 3.05
N ASP A 22 -71.55 10.52 4.16
CA ASP A 22 -70.94 11.85 4.25
C ASP A 22 -69.78 12.02 3.24
N PHE A 23 -68.98 10.98 3.02
CA PHE A 23 -67.89 10.98 2.02
C PHE A 23 -68.38 11.00 0.58
N THR A 24 -69.48 10.31 0.27
CA THR A 24 -70.08 10.38 -1.08
C THR A 24 -70.58 11.78 -1.36
N SER A 25 -71.17 12.44 -0.35
CA SER A 25 -71.63 13.82 -0.44
C SER A 25 -70.46 14.81 -0.64
N ILE A 26 -69.32 14.62 0.05
CA ILE A 26 -68.11 15.43 -0.15
C ILE A 26 -67.51 15.21 -1.54
N THR A 27 -67.31 13.96 -1.97
CA THR A 27 -66.75 13.65 -3.30
C THR A 27 -67.65 14.16 -4.43
N ASN A 28 -68.97 14.06 -4.26
CA ASN A 28 -69.93 14.61 -5.21
C ASN A 28 -69.88 16.14 -5.25
N LEU A 29 -69.71 16.81 -4.10
CA LEU A 29 -69.49 18.26 -4.05
C LEU A 29 -68.20 18.64 -4.78
N ILE A 30 -67.10 17.90 -4.58
CA ILE A 30 -65.81 18.18 -5.21
C ILE A 30 -65.87 17.97 -6.73
N LYS A 31 -66.55 16.92 -7.20
CA LYS A 31 -66.81 16.69 -8.63
C LYS A 31 -67.67 17.80 -9.23
N TYR A 32 -68.72 18.21 -8.51
CA TYR A 32 -69.57 19.33 -8.92
C TYR A 32 -68.78 20.65 -9.00
N LEU A 33 -67.90 20.91 -8.04
CA LEU A 33 -67.03 22.09 -7.97
C LEU A 33 -66.01 22.17 -9.13
N HIS A 34 -65.54 21.02 -9.64
CA HIS A 34 -64.60 20.95 -10.76
C HIS A 34 -65.29 21.05 -12.13
N GLU A 35 -66.46 20.43 -12.30
CA GLU A 35 -67.18 20.39 -13.59
C GLU A 35 -68.70 20.59 -13.42
N PRO A 36 -69.15 21.82 -13.07
CA PRO A 36 -70.55 22.08 -12.74
C PRO A 36 -71.51 21.85 -13.91
N SER A 37 -71.02 21.93 -15.16
CA SER A 37 -71.81 21.75 -16.39
C SER A 37 -72.09 20.29 -16.77
N LYS A 38 -71.42 19.31 -16.15
CA LYS A 38 -71.60 17.87 -16.48
C LYS A 38 -72.47 17.09 -15.50
N HIS A 39 -72.99 17.76 -14.47
CA HIS A 39 -73.62 17.13 -13.32
C HIS A 39 -74.96 17.80 -12.96
N GLU A 40 -75.83 18.03 -13.96
CA GLU A 40 -77.18 18.62 -13.78
C GLU A 40 -78.14 17.76 -12.93
N ASP A 41 -77.88 16.45 -12.79
CA ASP A 41 -78.73 15.51 -12.05
C ASP A 41 -78.48 15.48 -10.52
N LEU A 42 -77.49 16.23 -10.03
CA LEU A 42 -77.16 16.29 -8.61
C LEU A 42 -78.07 17.30 -7.89
N ASP A 43 -78.84 16.83 -6.90
CA ASP A 43 -79.62 17.69 -6.01
C ASP A 43 -78.68 18.42 -5.04
N ILE A 44 -78.11 19.53 -5.52
CA ILE A 44 -77.12 20.34 -4.82
C ILE A 44 -77.69 20.89 -3.51
N LYS A 45 -79.01 21.07 -3.40
CA LYS A 45 -79.64 21.53 -2.16
C LYS A 45 -79.55 20.46 -1.07
N LYS A 46 -79.85 19.21 -1.42
CA LYS A 46 -79.71 18.07 -0.51
C LYS A 46 -78.25 17.81 -0.14
N VAL A 47 -77.34 17.91 -1.12
CA VAL A 47 -75.90 17.75 -0.89
C VAL A 47 -75.35 18.87 0.01
N THR A 48 -75.77 20.13 -0.19
CA THR A 48 -75.34 21.26 0.67
C THR A 48 -75.92 21.19 2.08
N GLU A 49 -77.14 20.65 2.27
CA GLU A 49 -77.72 20.41 3.60
C GLU A 49 -76.96 19.33 4.38
N GLU A 50 -76.58 18.21 3.75
CA GLU A 50 -75.74 17.16 4.35
C GLU A 50 -74.31 17.67 4.66
N LEU A 51 -73.80 18.61 3.86
CA LEU A 51 -72.47 19.19 4.01
C LEU A 51 -72.40 20.38 4.98
N ASN A 52 -73.55 20.89 5.42
CA ASN A 52 -73.61 21.89 6.50
C ASN A 52 -73.48 21.25 7.90
N ASN A 53 -73.31 19.92 7.98
CA ASN A 53 -72.99 19.19 9.20
C ASN A 53 -71.55 19.50 9.66
N PRO A 54 -71.31 19.80 10.94
CA PRO A 54 -69.97 20.00 11.50
C PRO A 54 -68.95 18.89 11.16
N ALA A 55 -69.39 17.63 11.08
CA ALA A 55 -68.51 16.52 10.70
C ALA A 55 -68.03 16.66 9.25
N SER A 56 -68.93 17.01 8.33
CA SER A 56 -68.62 17.23 6.91
C SER A 56 -67.68 18.41 6.70
N LEU A 57 -67.89 19.52 7.43
CA LEU A 57 -66.99 20.69 7.39
C LEU A 57 -65.59 20.34 7.92
N SER A 58 -65.48 19.51 8.97
CA SER A 58 -64.19 19.05 9.48
C SER A 58 -63.43 18.16 8.48
N LEU A 59 -64.15 17.32 7.73
CA LEU A 59 -63.57 16.52 6.66
C LEU A 59 -63.10 17.41 5.50
N ILE A 60 -63.93 18.37 5.07
CA ILE A 60 -63.55 19.35 4.03
C ILE A 60 -62.28 20.10 4.44
N TYR A 61 -62.20 20.59 5.68
CA TYR A 61 -61.00 21.23 6.22
C TYR A 61 -59.77 20.31 6.15
N SER A 62 -59.90 19.05 6.57
CA SER A 62 -58.79 18.09 6.52
C SER A 62 -58.33 17.78 5.09
N PHE A 63 -59.26 17.72 4.13
CA PHE A 63 -58.95 17.52 2.71
C PHE A 63 -58.30 18.75 2.10
N MET A 64 -58.77 19.96 2.42
CA MET A 64 -58.16 21.21 1.98
C MET A 64 -56.73 21.37 2.51
N LEU A 65 -56.47 20.97 3.76
CA LEU A 65 -55.11 20.95 4.31
C LEU A 65 -54.16 19.98 3.57
N MET A 66 -54.68 18.85 3.08
CA MET A 66 -53.87 17.85 2.38
C MET A 66 -53.54 18.24 0.93
N ASP A 67 -54.42 18.96 0.24
CA ASP A 67 -54.23 19.37 -1.16
C ASP A 67 -54.87 20.74 -1.48
N PRO A 68 -54.31 21.85 -0.99
CA PRO A 68 -54.93 23.18 -1.11
C PRO A 68 -54.91 23.75 -2.53
N GLU A 69 -53.95 23.36 -3.38
CA GLU A 69 -53.85 23.83 -4.77
C GLU A 69 -55.07 23.41 -5.61
N SER A 70 -55.62 22.22 -5.34
CA SER A 70 -56.81 21.71 -5.99
C SER A 70 -58.08 22.50 -5.65
N TRP A 71 -58.09 23.24 -4.53
CA TRP A 71 -59.25 24.05 -4.12
C TRP A 71 -59.21 25.48 -4.66
N GLY A 72 -58.02 26.03 -4.92
CA GLY A 72 -57.86 27.39 -5.47
C GLY A 72 -58.38 27.57 -6.90
N ASN A 73 -58.63 26.47 -7.64
CA ASN A 73 -59.04 26.48 -9.05
C ASN A 73 -60.54 26.17 -9.28
N LEU A 74 -61.35 26.09 -8.22
CA LEU A 74 -62.75 25.66 -8.31
C LEU A 74 -63.69 26.79 -8.74
N ASP A 75 -64.66 26.49 -9.61
CA ASP A 75 -65.72 27.43 -9.99
C ASP A 75 -66.83 27.47 -8.93
N VAL A 76 -66.56 28.23 -7.86
CA VAL A 76 -67.47 28.42 -6.72
C VAL A 76 -68.65 29.37 -6.99
N SER A 77 -68.68 30.02 -8.16
CA SER A 77 -69.72 31.00 -8.52
C SER A 77 -71.11 30.39 -8.64
N SER A 78 -71.17 29.10 -9.00
CA SER A 78 -72.38 28.29 -9.11
C SER A 78 -72.99 27.95 -7.74
N ILE A 79 -72.15 27.78 -6.72
CA ILE A 79 -72.57 27.46 -5.33
C ILE A 79 -73.09 28.70 -4.62
N GLN A 80 -72.45 29.85 -4.81
CA GLN A 80 -72.90 31.11 -4.23
C GLN A 80 -74.37 31.41 -4.57
N LYS A 81 -74.77 31.17 -5.83
CA LYS A 81 -76.15 31.36 -6.30
C LYS A 81 -77.17 30.41 -5.67
N GLN A 82 -76.73 29.26 -5.16
CA GLN A 82 -77.59 28.20 -4.65
C GLN A 82 -77.65 28.17 -3.12
N ASN A 83 -76.53 28.46 -2.43
CA ASN A 83 -76.44 28.47 -0.98
C ASN A 83 -75.32 29.41 -0.49
N GLU A 84 -75.68 30.68 -0.24
CA GLU A 84 -74.77 31.74 0.21
C GLU A 84 -74.14 31.46 1.60
N ASP A 85 -74.87 30.81 2.52
CA ASP A 85 -74.36 30.47 3.86
C ASP A 85 -73.26 29.39 3.79
N PHE A 86 -73.48 28.37 2.96
CA PHE A 86 -72.48 27.33 2.72
C PHE A 86 -71.23 27.88 2.02
N TYR A 87 -71.40 28.75 1.02
CA TYR A 87 -70.30 29.43 0.34
C TYR A 87 -69.40 30.21 1.32
N ARG A 88 -70.00 30.98 2.24
CA ARG A 88 -69.26 31.73 3.27
C ARG A 88 -68.47 30.83 4.21
N LYS A 89 -69.05 29.70 4.61
CA LYS A 89 -68.37 28.70 5.45
C LYS A 89 -67.19 28.06 4.71
N LEU A 90 -67.35 27.76 3.42
CA LEU A 90 -66.29 27.20 2.58
C LEU A 90 -65.10 28.16 2.46
N ILE A 91 -65.36 29.45 2.23
CA ILE A 91 -64.30 30.48 2.19
C ILE A 91 -63.61 30.60 3.55
N ALA A 92 -64.37 30.65 4.64
CA ALA A 92 -63.79 30.74 5.98
C ALA A 92 -62.89 29.54 6.29
N ILE A 93 -63.29 28.33 5.87
CA ILE A 93 -62.44 27.12 6.01
C ILE A 93 -61.18 27.26 5.17
N HIS A 94 -61.28 27.70 3.91
CA HIS A 94 -60.13 27.89 3.04
C HIS A 94 -59.09 28.87 3.63
N GLU A 95 -59.54 30.02 4.13
CA GLU A 95 -58.66 31.01 4.76
C GLU A 95 -57.94 30.45 6.00
N VAL A 96 -58.64 29.67 6.83
CA VAL A 96 -58.03 29.01 8.00
C VAL A 96 -57.02 27.94 7.58
N VAL A 97 -57.32 27.17 6.53
CA VAL A 97 -56.42 26.17 5.97
C VAL A 97 -55.13 26.79 5.45
N GLU A 98 -55.21 27.88 4.69
CA GLU A 98 -54.02 28.59 4.19
C GLU A 98 -53.14 29.10 5.34
N PHE A 99 -53.77 29.67 6.37
CA PHE A 99 -53.07 30.15 7.56
C PHE A 99 -52.38 29.01 8.33
N ASP A 100 -53.09 27.91 8.58
CA ASP A 100 -52.55 26.77 9.31
C ASP A 100 -51.42 26.08 8.53
N LYS A 101 -51.54 25.98 7.19
CA LYS A 101 -50.47 25.47 6.34
C LYS A 101 -49.21 26.30 6.48
N TYR A 102 -49.33 27.62 6.34
CA TYR A 102 -48.19 28.53 6.51
C TYR A 102 -47.49 28.32 7.86
N PHE A 103 -48.26 28.23 8.95
CA PHE A 103 -47.73 28.02 10.29
C PHE A 103 -47.10 26.63 10.50
N ILE A 104 -47.66 25.59 9.88
CA ILE A 104 -47.12 24.24 9.90
C ILE A 104 -45.79 24.18 9.15
N ASP A 105 -45.73 24.77 7.95
CA ASP A 105 -44.53 24.82 7.12
C ASP A 105 -43.39 25.56 7.83
N GLU A 106 -43.67 26.73 8.44
CA GLU A 106 -42.70 27.48 9.23
C GLU A 106 -42.10 26.65 10.37
N LYS A 107 -42.95 25.93 11.13
CA LYS A 107 -42.50 25.08 12.24
C LYS A 107 -41.71 23.86 11.77
N ILE A 108 -42.05 23.29 10.62
CA ILE A 108 -41.31 22.17 10.02
C ILE A 108 -39.92 22.66 9.60
N ASP A 109 -39.86 23.80 8.91
CA ASP A 109 -38.60 24.41 8.47
C ASP A 109 -37.70 24.76 9.66
N GLU A 110 -38.25 25.31 10.74
CA GLU A 110 -37.49 25.58 11.97
C GLU A 110 -36.86 24.31 12.55
N LYS A 111 -37.64 23.22 12.65
CA LYS A 111 -37.15 21.94 13.16
C LYS A 111 -36.09 21.31 12.27
N ILE A 112 -36.28 21.36 10.94
CA ILE A 112 -35.32 20.84 9.96
C ILE A 112 -34.00 21.64 10.05
N ASN A 113 -34.09 22.96 10.07
CA ASN A 113 -32.93 23.84 10.17
C ASN A 113 -32.16 23.63 11.48
N LYS A 114 -32.87 23.45 12.59
CA LYS A 114 -32.27 23.14 13.88
C LYS A 114 -31.54 21.79 13.86
N ALA A 115 -32.20 20.74 13.37
CA ALA A 115 -31.60 19.41 13.27
C ALA A 115 -30.35 19.39 12.35
N SER A 116 -30.41 20.13 11.25
CA SER A 116 -29.28 20.31 10.33
C SER A 116 -28.09 20.97 11.02
N LYS A 117 -28.30 22.08 11.73
CA LYS A 117 -27.24 22.80 12.45
C LYS A 117 -26.68 22.03 13.64
N GLU A 118 -27.53 21.37 14.42
CA GLU A 118 -27.10 20.72 15.67
C GLU A 118 -26.45 19.36 15.45
N LYS A 119 -26.83 18.63 14.39
CA LYS A 119 -26.39 17.25 14.19
C LYS A 119 -25.70 17.02 12.87
N PHE A 120 -26.25 17.53 11.77
CA PHE A 120 -25.74 17.22 10.44
C PHE A 120 -24.43 17.96 10.12
N ASN A 121 -24.41 19.28 10.29
CA ASN A 121 -23.23 20.09 9.97
C ASN A 121 -22.01 19.70 10.83
N PRO A 122 -22.11 19.51 12.17
CA PRO A 122 -20.97 19.13 12.98
C PRO A 122 -20.42 17.75 12.60
N PHE A 123 -21.31 16.79 12.31
CA PHE A 123 -20.91 15.46 11.85
C PHE A 123 -20.19 15.53 10.49
N GLN A 124 -20.66 16.37 9.57
CA GLN A 124 -20.03 16.58 8.29
C GLN A 124 -18.62 17.19 8.45
N THR A 125 -18.48 18.22 9.28
CA THR A 125 -17.18 18.84 9.57
C THR A 125 -16.21 17.85 10.24
N GLU A 126 -16.65 17.09 11.25
CA GLU A 126 -15.81 16.08 11.91
C GLU A 126 -15.34 14.99 10.93
N THR A 127 -16.20 14.61 9.99
CA THR A 127 -15.86 13.66 8.93
C THR A 127 -14.81 14.24 7.97
N GLU A 128 -14.98 15.49 7.55
CA GLU A 128 -14.02 16.18 6.67
C GLU A 128 -12.65 16.34 7.35
N ASP A 129 -12.62 16.73 8.62
CA ASP A 129 -11.39 16.85 9.41
C ASP A 129 -10.67 15.49 9.53
N SER A 130 -11.43 14.43 9.77
CA SER A 130 -10.90 13.06 9.83
C SER A 130 -10.31 12.61 8.49
N ILE A 131 -10.98 12.91 7.38
CA ILE A 131 -10.48 12.61 6.02
C ILE A 131 -9.19 13.39 5.75
N ASN A 132 -9.14 14.67 6.10
CA ASN A 132 -7.96 15.50 5.92
C ASN A 132 -6.76 14.99 6.73
N ALA A 133 -7.00 14.57 7.98
CA ALA A 133 -5.96 13.97 8.83
C ALA A 133 -5.45 12.62 8.28
N ILE A 134 -6.32 11.81 7.67
CA ILE A 134 -5.93 10.56 7.00
C ILE A 134 -5.07 10.87 5.76
N ASN A 135 -5.49 11.82 4.92
CA ASN A 135 -4.75 12.21 3.72
C ASN A 135 -3.35 12.73 4.07
N SER A 136 -3.22 13.58 5.10
CA SER A 136 -1.91 14.08 5.52
C SER A 136 -0.99 12.95 6.02
N ARG A 137 -1.54 11.94 6.70
CA ARG A 137 -0.79 10.75 7.12
C ARG A 137 -0.38 9.89 5.92
N LEU A 138 -1.25 9.75 4.92
CA LEU A 138 -0.97 9.00 3.70
C LEU A 138 0.19 9.65 2.92
N ASP A 139 0.20 10.98 2.81
CA ASP A 139 1.28 11.72 2.14
C ASP A 139 2.62 11.58 2.87
N ALA A 140 2.61 11.63 4.20
CA ALA A 140 3.80 11.39 5.02
C ALA A 140 4.34 9.95 4.84
N HIS A 141 3.45 8.95 4.79
CA HIS A 141 3.81 7.56 4.51
C HIS A 141 4.39 7.40 3.11
N ASN A 142 3.75 7.98 2.08
CA ASN A 142 4.24 7.94 0.70
C ASN A 142 5.64 8.56 0.56
N THR A 143 5.89 9.66 1.26
CA THR A 143 7.22 10.31 1.28
C THR A 143 8.26 9.41 1.96
N SER A 144 7.89 8.74 3.05
CA SER A 144 8.75 7.80 3.76
C SER A 144 9.08 6.58 2.89
N ILE A 145 8.10 6.02 2.18
CA ILE A 145 8.29 4.89 1.24
C ILE A 145 9.29 5.28 0.15
N LYS A 146 9.11 6.43 -0.51
CA LYS A 146 10.06 6.91 -1.54
C LYS A 146 11.48 7.07 -1.01
N SER A 147 11.63 7.52 0.25
CA SER A 147 12.95 7.64 0.88
C SER A 147 13.61 6.28 1.14
N ILE A 148 12.81 5.27 1.50
CA ILE A 148 13.27 3.89 1.71
C ILE A 148 13.66 3.26 0.37
N GLU A 149 12.86 3.42 -0.67
CA GLU A 149 13.16 2.93 -2.02
C GLU A 149 14.50 3.48 -2.52
N LYS A 150 14.71 4.79 -2.40
CA LYS A 150 15.98 5.42 -2.79
C LYS A 150 17.17 4.92 -1.97
N LYS A 151 16.96 4.65 -0.68
CA LYS A 151 18.02 4.11 0.18
C LYS A 151 18.34 2.65 -0.17
N ASN A 152 17.34 1.86 -0.53
CA ASN A 152 17.55 0.48 -1.01
C ASN A 152 18.33 0.47 -2.32
N GLU A 153 17.94 1.29 -3.30
CA GLU A 153 18.66 1.40 -4.59
C GLU A 153 20.13 1.78 -4.38
N HIS A 154 20.42 2.79 -3.55
CA HIS A 154 21.80 3.14 -3.21
C HIS A 154 22.54 2.07 -2.41
N THR A 155 21.83 1.23 -1.66
CA THR A 155 22.44 0.13 -0.91
C THR A 155 22.83 -1.00 -1.86
N ASP A 156 21.95 -1.34 -2.80
CA ASP A 156 22.21 -2.34 -3.84
C ASP A 156 23.39 -1.91 -4.71
N GLU A 157 23.41 -0.65 -5.16
CA GLU A 157 24.52 -0.09 -5.94
C GLU A 157 25.84 -0.13 -5.15
N LYS A 158 25.82 0.21 -3.86
CA LYS A 158 27.03 0.13 -3.00
C LYS A 158 27.50 -1.30 -2.79
N ILE A 159 26.58 -2.24 -2.61
CA ILE A 159 26.91 -3.66 -2.45
C ILE A 159 27.53 -4.17 -3.76
N GLU A 160 26.89 -3.91 -4.89
CA GLU A 160 27.39 -4.32 -6.20
C GLU A 160 28.77 -3.73 -6.47
N ASN A 161 28.97 -2.43 -6.23
CA ASN A 161 30.26 -1.77 -6.40
C ASN A 161 31.33 -2.33 -5.45
N LYS A 162 30.98 -2.66 -4.19
CA LYS A 162 31.92 -3.25 -3.24
C LYS A 162 32.30 -4.68 -3.62
N ILE A 163 31.35 -5.47 -4.12
CA ILE A 163 31.62 -6.82 -4.64
C ILE A 163 32.54 -6.70 -5.87
N LYS A 164 32.19 -5.88 -6.86
CA LYS A 164 32.98 -5.64 -8.09
C LYS A 164 34.40 -5.16 -7.80
N SER A 165 34.56 -4.16 -6.94
CA SER A 165 35.86 -3.53 -6.71
C SER A 165 36.77 -4.30 -5.75
N LYS A 166 36.22 -4.82 -4.64
CA LYS A 166 37.03 -5.41 -3.57
C LYS A 166 37.06 -6.94 -3.67
N VAL A 167 35.90 -7.56 -3.74
CA VAL A 167 35.79 -9.02 -3.67
C VAL A 167 36.35 -9.69 -4.92
N TYR A 168 36.00 -9.23 -6.12
CA TYR A 168 36.59 -9.78 -7.35
C TYR A 168 38.10 -9.53 -7.44
N SER A 169 38.59 -8.36 -7.01
CA SER A 169 40.03 -8.08 -6.97
C SER A 169 40.77 -9.03 -6.04
N GLU A 170 40.21 -9.29 -4.85
CA GLU A 170 40.76 -10.26 -3.89
C GLU A 170 40.72 -11.70 -4.45
N PHE A 171 39.64 -12.09 -5.14
CA PHE A 171 39.55 -13.40 -5.79
C PHE A 171 40.57 -13.58 -6.92
N ILE A 172 40.73 -12.57 -7.78
CA ILE A 172 41.74 -12.58 -8.85
C ILE A 172 43.14 -12.69 -8.25
N ALA A 173 43.42 -11.96 -7.16
CA ALA A 173 44.69 -12.07 -6.45
C ALA A 173 44.92 -13.49 -5.93
N ILE A 174 43.95 -14.07 -5.19
CA ILE A 174 44.02 -15.44 -4.66
C ILE A 174 44.22 -16.46 -5.79
N LEU A 175 43.51 -16.30 -6.91
CA LEU A 175 43.64 -17.15 -8.08
C LEU A 175 45.05 -17.06 -8.69
N GLY A 176 45.62 -15.86 -8.78
CA GLY A 176 46.98 -15.64 -9.25
C GLY A 176 48.03 -16.33 -8.36
N ILE A 177 47.89 -16.22 -7.05
CA ILE A 177 48.77 -16.89 -6.07
C ILE A 177 48.67 -18.40 -6.21
N PHE A 178 47.44 -18.94 -6.23
CA PHE A 178 47.22 -20.38 -6.35
C PHE A 178 47.83 -20.93 -7.65
N THR A 179 47.69 -20.20 -8.75
CA THR A 179 48.28 -20.53 -10.05
C THR A 179 49.82 -20.52 -9.98
N ALA A 180 50.41 -19.48 -9.39
CA ALA A 180 51.86 -19.40 -9.21
C ALA A 180 52.42 -20.54 -8.33
N ILE A 181 51.74 -20.88 -7.22
CA ILE A 181 52.12 -22.02 -6.38
C ILE A 181 52.04 -23.33 -7.17
N THR A 182 50.94 -23.54 -7.89
CA THR A 182 50.73 -24.76 -8.68
C THR A 182 51.81 -24.93 -9.75
N PHE A 183 52.17 -23.84 -10.46
CA PHE A 183 53.26 -23.86 -11.44
C PHE A 183 54.63 -24.07 -10.79
N ALA A 184 54.90 -23.47 -9.64
CA ALA A 184 56.14 -23.69 -8.90
C ALA A 184 56.26 -25.15 -8.43
N ILE A 185 55.18 -25.74 -7.92
CA ILE A 185 55.15 -27.14 -7.47
C ILE A 185 55.33 -28.09 -8.65
N PHE A 186 54.56 -27.94 -9.74
CA PHE A 186 54.68 -28.84 -10.89
C PHE A 186 55.99 -28.66 -11.65
N GLY A 187 56.45 -27.42 -11.86
CA GLY A 187 57.75 -27.15 -12.45
C GLY A 187 58.88 -27.69 -11.58
N GLY A 188 58.76 -27.53 -10.27
CA GLY A 188 59.73 -28.02 -9.30
C GLY A 188 59.77 -29.54 -9.17
N MET A 189 58.62 -30.19 -9.20
CA MET A 189 58.49 -31.64 -9.14
C MET A 189 59.08 -32.31 -10.38
N ASN A 190 58.91 -31.70 -11.56
CA ASN A 190 59.54 -32.19 -12.79
C ASN A 190 61.07 -32.10 -12.72
N LEU A 191 61.61 -30.98 -12.23
CA LEU A 191 63.06 -30.85 -12.01
C LEU A 191 63.57 -31.90 -11.02
N LEU A 192 62.89 -32.05 -9.88
CA LEU A 192 63.28 -33.01 -8.85
C LEU A 192 63.22 -34.47 -9.36
N SER A 193 62.20 -34.81 -10.15
CA SER A 193 62.07 -36.12 -10.80
C SER A 193 63.23 -36.40 -11.75
N ASN A 194 63.61 -35.44 -12.60
CA ASN A 194 64.73 -35.58 -13.53
C ASN A 194 66.08 -35.72 -12.80
N LEU A 195 66.24 -35.05 -11.66
CA LEU A 195 67.42 -35.22 -10.82
C LEU A 195 67.48 -36.65 -10.27
N PHE A 196 66.41 -37.14 -9.63
CA PHE A 196 66.36 -38.49 -9.06
C PHE A 196 66.55 -39.60 -10.08
N GLN A 197 66.09 -39.43 -11.32
CA GLN A 197 66.33 -40.40 -12.40
C GLN A 197 67.82 -40.53 -12.77
N ASN A 198 68.60 -39.46 -12.67
CA ASN A 198 70.03 -39.46 -13.00
C ASN A 198 70.94 -40.03 -11.88
N ILE A 199 70.39 -40.35 -10.71
CA ILE A 199 71.13 -40.76 -9.50
C ILE A 199 71.22 -42.28 -9.34
N GLY A 200 70.34 -43.03 -10.03
CA GLY A 200 70.18 -44.48 -9.87
C GLY A 200 71.37 -45.36 -10.27
N SER A 201 72.47 -44.81 -10.79
CA SER A 201 73.56 -45.60 -11.41
C SER A 201 74.91 -45.55 -10.71
N THR A 202 75.10 -44.82 -9.60
CA THR A 202 76.39 -44.84 -8.86
C THR A 202 76.23 -44.40 -7.41
N GLN A 203 76.76 -45.18 -6.44
CA GLN A 203 76.74 -44.85 -5.00
C GLN A 203 77.40 -43.51 -4.66
N ALA A 204 78.25 -42.97 -5.55
CA ALA A 204 78.89 -41.66 -5.44
C ALA A 204 77.97 -40.45 -5.74
N SER A 205 76.72 -40.67 -6.16
CA SER A 205 75.82 -39.57 -6.55
C SER A 205 74.90 -39.08 -5.43
N LEU A 206 74.73 -39.84 -4.33
CA LEU A 206 73.80 -39.49 -3.24
C LEU A 206 74.16 -38.17 -2.55
N GLY A 207 75.45 -37.93 -2.28
CA GLY A 207 75.91 -36.66 -1.72
C GLY A 207 75.65 -35.47 -2.65
N GLN A 208 75.84 -35.66 -3.96
CA GLN A 208 75.56 -34.65 -4.98
C GLN A 208 74.06 -34.36 -5.11
N THR A 209 73.22 -35.39 -5.02
CA THR A 209 71.76 -35.25 -4.94
C THR A 209 71.34 -34.38 -3.77
N LEU A 210 71.90 -34.67 -2.59
CA LEU A 210 71.47 -34.03 -1.35
C LEU A 210 71.82 -32.55 -1.34
N ILE A 211 73.00 -32.20 -1.85
CA ILE A 211 73.43 -30.81 -2.03
C ILE A 211 72.51 -30.10 -3.02
N LEU A 212 72.20 -30.73 -4.16
CA LEU A 212 71.33 -30.12 -5.17
C LEU A 212 69.87 -29.97 -4.70
N ALA A 213 69.35 -30.94 -3.95
CA ALA A 213 68.04 -30.89 -3.32
C ALA A 213 67.96 -29.78 -2.26
N ALA A 214 69.03 -29.56 -1.49
CA ALA A 214 69.09 -28.48 -0.51
C ALA A 214 69.13 -27.10 -1.16
N ILE A 215 69.91 -26.91 -2.24
CA ILE A 215 69.92 -25.67 -3.03
C ILE A 215 68.53 -25.41 -3.63
N PHE A 216 67.90 -26.45 -4.19
CA PHE A 216 66.57 -26.37 -4.75
C PHE A 216 65.50 -26.02 -3.70
N GLY A 217 65.56 -26.64 -2.53
CA GLY A 217 64.68 -26.33 -1.40
C GLY A 217 64.84 -24.88 -0.89
N LEU A 218 66.07 -24.35 -0.90
CA LEU A 218 66.34 -22.95 -0.54
C LEU A 218 65.71 -21.97 -1.54
N ILE A 219 65.81 -22.26 -2.83
CA ILE A 219 65.18 -21.44 -3.89
C ILE A 219 63.65 -21.51 -3.76
N MET A 220 63.08 -22.70 -3.59
CA MET A 220 61.63 -22.86 -3.44
C MET A 220 61.07 -22.15 -2.21
N TRP A 221 61.76 -22.24 -1.08
CA TRP A 221 61.39 -21.50 0.13
C TRP A 221 61.43 -19.98 -0.07
N GLY A 222 62.46 -19.48 -0.78
CA GLY A 222 62.56 -18.07 -1.14
C GLY A 222 61.38 -17.59 -2.00
N ILE A 223 60.98 -18.38 -2.99
CA ILE A 223 59.82 -18.09 -3.85
C ILE A 223 58.52 -18.10 -3.02
N THR A 224 58.35 -19.08 -2.12
CA THR A 224 57.18 -19.15 -1.22
C THR A 224 57.10 -17.94 -0.29
N LEU A 225 58.20 -17.52 0.34
CA LEU A 225 58.24 -16.32 1.18
C LEU A 225 57.92 -15.05 0.42
N LEU A 226 58.46 -14.92 -0.79
CA LEU A 226 58.15 -13.81 -1.67
C LEU A 226 56.65 -13.78 -1.95
N LEU A 227 56.05 -14.91 -2.31
CA LEU A 227 54.62 -15.00 -2.59
C LEU A 227 53.77 -14.60 -1.38
N PHE A 228 54.10 -15.07 -0.18
CA PHE A 228 53.40 -14.66 1.05
C PHE A 228 53.59 -13.18 1.39
N TYR A 229 54.76 -12.61 1.13
CA TYR A 229 55.00 -11.18 1.29
C TYR A 229 54.14 -10.34 0.35
N TRP A 230 54.01 -10.76 -0.91
CA TRP A 230 53.13 -10.12 -1.88
C TRP A 230 51.65 -10.22 -1.47
N ILE A 231 51.21 -11.37 -0.92
CA ILE A 231 49.86 -11.54 -0.34
C ILE A 231 49.61 -10.56 0.79
N SER A 232 50.56 -10.46 1.72
CA SER A 232 50.45 -9.54 2.86
C SER A 232 50.40 -8.08 2.42
N THR A 233 51.07 -7.75 1.31
CA THR A 233 51.06 -6.41 0.73
C THR A 233 49.71 -6.09 0.08
N ILE A 234 49.10 -7.04 -0.62
CA ILE A 234 47.79 -6.88 -1.28
C ILE A 234 46.66 -6.71 -0.27
N LYS A 235 46.68 -7.44 0.84
CA LYS A 235 45.58 -7.41 1.84
C LYS A 235 45.46 -6.09 2.62
N LYS A 236 46.43 -5.16 2.52
CA LYS A 236 46.48 -3.89 3.30
C LYS A 236 46.16 -4.08 4.80
N ASP A 237 46.42 -5.27 5.33
CA ASP A 237 45.96 -5.67 6.65
C ASP A 237 47.10 -5.49 7.67
N GLN A 238 46.69 -5.23 8.90
CA GLN A 238 47.50 -4.91 10.07
C GLN A 238 48.27 -6.14 10.60
N THR A 239 48.59 -7.11 9.74
CA THR A 239 49.32 -8.35 10.04
C THR A 239 50.84 -8.16 10.15
N ARG A 240 51.32 -6.90 10.07
CA ARG A 240 52.73 -6.54 10.27
C ARG A 240 53.32 -7.07 11.57
N THR A 241 52.50 -7.34 12.60
CA THR A 241 52.97 -7.86 13.89
C THR A 241 53.06 -9.40 13.93
N PHE A 242 52.15 -10.11 13.25
CA PHE A 242 52.15 -11.58 13.21
C PHE A 242 53.36 -12.14 12.44
N TYR A 243 53.69 -11.56 11.29
CA TYR A 243 54.86 -11.96 10.51
C TYR A 243 56.18 -11.60 11.19
N LYS A 244 56.18 -10.58 12.06
CA LYS A 244 57.42 -10.06 12.66
C LYS A 244 58.00 -11.00 13.71
N ASN A 245 57.21 -11.57 14.60
CA ASN A 245 57.73 -12.50 15.62
C ASN A 245 57.63 -13.98 15.20
N TRP A 246 56.50 -14.40 14.63
CA TRP A 246 56.30 -15.80 14.25
C TRP A 246 57.03 -16.15 12.95
N GLY A 247 56.93 -15.29 11.94
CA GLY A 247 57.62 -15.48 10.66
C GLY A 247 59.14 -15.47 10.80
N PHE A 248 59.69 -14.64 11.69
CA PHE A 248 61.12 -14.62 11.97
C PHE A 248 61.61 -15.97 12.52
N TRP A 249 60.93 -16.54 13.53
CA TRP A 249 61.31 -17.82 14.10
C TRP A 249 61.19 -18.98 13.10
N LEU A 250 60.12 -19.03 12.29
CA LEU A 250 59.99 -20.06 11.25
C LEU A 250 61.10 -19.99 10.20
N ASN A 251 61.48 -18.78 9.78
CA ASN A 251 62.57 -18.60 8.82
C ASN A 251 63.91 -19.07 9.39
N VAL A 252 64.20 -18.76 10.66
CA VAL A 252 65.43 -19.21 11.33
C VAL A 252 65.48 -20.74 11.41
N VAL A 253 64.39 -21.38 11.82
CA VAL A 253 64.31 -22.85 11.89
C VAL A 253 64.53 -23.50 10.53
N PHE A 254 63.91 -22.96 9.47
CA PHE A 254 64.03 -23.50 8.12
C PHE A 254 65.44 -23.36 7.53
N ILE A 255 66.10 -22.22 7.77
CA ILE A 255 67.49 -21.99 7.36
C ILE A 255 68.44 -22.96 8.09
N VAL A 256 68.25 -23.17 9.39
CA VAL A 256 69.04 -24.13 10.18
C VAL A 256 68.85 -25.55 9.64
N LEU A 257 67.61 -25.94 9.31
CA LEU A 257 67.32 -27.26 8.73
C LEU A 257 68.05 -27.47 7.39
N ILE A 258 68.00 -26.49 6.48
CA ILE A 258 68.72 -26.56 5.19
C ILE A 258 70.23 -26.64 5.42
N ALA A 259 70.77 -25.83 6.33
CA ALA A 259 72.20 -25.83 6.65
C ALA A 259 72.67 -27.20 7.15
N VAL A 260 71.88 -27.86 8.01
CA VAL A 260 72.16 -29.22 8.49
C VAL A 260 72.15 -30.22 7.33
N ILE A 261 71.17 -30.14 6.43
CA ILE A 261 71.09 -31.03 5.25
C ILE A 261 72.30 -30.81 4.32
N LEU A 262 72.74 -29.56 4.12
CA LEU A 262 73.94 -29.26 3.33
C LEU A 262 75.22 -29.81 3.98
N ILE A 263 75.38 -29.66 5.29
CA ILE A 263 76.53 -30.20 6.02
C ILE A 263 76.57 -31.73 5.90
N ILE A 264 75.43 -32.40 6.09
CA ILE A 264 75.31 -33.86 5.91
C ILE A 264 75.64 -34.25 4.46
N GLY A 265 75.13 -33.50 3.47
CA GLY A 265 75.42 -33.73 2.05
C GLY A 265 76.91 -33.61 1.72
N ILE A 266 77.59 -32.59 2.27
CA ILE A 266 79.04 -32.37 2.11
C ILE A 266 79.84 -33.48 2.80
N ILE A 267 79.47 -33.89 4.01
CA ILE A 267 80.14 -34.99 4.73
C ILE A 267 80.01 -36.30 3.97
N LEU A 268 78.81 -36.61 3.46
CA LEU A 268 78.58 -37.81 2.64
C LEU A 268 79.37 -37.74 1.34
N PHE A 269 79.42 -36.59 0.68
CA PHE A 269 80.23 -36.39 -0.53
C PHE A 269 81.73 -36.57 -0.28
N ALA A 270 82.27 -35.99 0.80
CA ALA A 270 83.67 -36.13 1.17
C ALA A 270 84.04 -37.57 1.58
N CYS A 271 83.17 -38.26 2.33
CA CYS A 271 83.35 -39.65 2.74
C CYS A 271 83.32 -40.60 1.52
N GLN A 272 82.45 -40.34 0.55
CA GLN A 272 82.41 -41.09 -0.71
C GLN A 272 83.67 -40.88 -1.55
N GLN A 273 84.26 -39.67 -1.56
CA GLN A 273 85.49 -39.39 -2.28
C GLN A 273 86.72 -40.09 -1.67
N THR A 274 86.73 -40.34 -0.35
CA THR A 274 87.79 -41.08 0.35
C THR A 274 87.71 -42.59 0.22
N SER A 275 86.52 -43.15 -0.05
CA SER A 275 86.32 -44.61 -0.22
C SER A 275 86.68 -45.13 -1.62
N VAL A 276 86.98 -44.24 -2.58
CA VAL A 276 87.34 -44.57 -3.98
C VAL A 276 88.86 -44.50 -4.23
N LYS A 277 89.66 -44.22 -3.19
CA LYS A 277 91.13 -44.29 -3.24
C LYS A 277 91.66 -45.62 -2.73
#